data_AF-A0A378J9D3-F1
#
_entry.id   AF-A0A378J9D3-F1
#
_cell.length_a   1.000
_cell.length_b   1.000
_cell.length_c   1.000
_cell.angle_alpha   90.00
_cell.angle_beta   90.00
_cell.angle_gamma   90.00
#
_symmetry.space_group_name_H-M   'P 1'
#
loop_
_entity.id
_entity.type
_entity.pdbx_description
1 polymer ?
#
loop_
_entity_poly.entity_id
_entity_poly.type
_entity_poly.pdbx_seq_one_letter_code
_entity_poly.pdbx_strand_id
1 'polypeptide(L)'
;MFYINDKQKVIRKLPSGKAYKNTLATAGIKSLEENLPSGNHLTLSYLDGRRVVRLSDSTASQYQSEQKGGLCWYYASKTQWFGKFYMGPERNYEKIISTYRKICTYQTKLKAREDAIVDWFNEQFESFKAQASKEAASDTISEFTELTFANMILQHRPASEDAVRLFQDFLGNREFDDLTYFTLNRQAKALIDAITAVSQELRFDVKQAVSEVLEASKIDLSLEELSLDELSTYYDRVIINHIWRLQGCTPSPWHPAKGLQALVNELREGECIAEIDYDLIETSAEPPLHQFAASEDDGYLIHTTIKKTDNEKGEETHIIKIIGAELEGGGNIYYIDPNDASAPDKPRIVHKIPYDLFCEILQDEHGASAQQSMSATTLPRVLHRIQMPDNNIVAAPSSPKRVSKRQQDLSPPSSPTDAPKRLKKEENHSKKDARLFRIEPPPEKEEIEPATPASPISP
;
A
#
# COMPACT_ATOMS: atom_id res chain seq x y z
N MET A 1 -1.61 9.54 24.92
CA MET A 1 -2.33 10.80 25.25
C MET A 1 -3.77 10.64 24.75
N PHE A 2 -4.76 11.10 25.52
CA PHE A 2 -6.19 10.94 25.20
C PHE A 2 -6.85 12.32 25.05
N TYR A 3 -7.82 12.43 24.13
CA TYR A 3 -8.76 13.55 24.11
C TYR A 3 -9.87 13.32 25.16
N ILE A 4 -10.37 12.07 25.24
CA ILE A 4 -11.28 11.62 26.29
C ILE A 4 -10.79 10.29 26.84
N ASN A 5 -10.79 10.17 28.16
CA ASN A 5 -10.58 8.90 28.84
C ASN A 5 -11.41 8.88 30.11
N ASP A 6 -12.71 8.61 29.96
CA ASP A 6 -13.62 8.38 31.08
C ASP A 6 -14.13 6.94 31.06
N LYS A 7 -15.06 6.62 31.96
CA LYS A 7 -15.59 5.25 32.12
C LYS A 7 -16.40 4.79 30.89
N GLN A 8 -17.17 5.70 30.30
CA GLN A 8 -18.15 5.42 29.24
C GLN A 8 -17.61 5.69 27.84
N LYS A 9 -16.52 6.45 27.72
CA LYS A 9 -15.97 6.93 26.47
C LYS A 9 -14.46 7.05 26.53
N VAL A 10 -13.82 6.57 25.48
CA VAL A 10 -12.38 6.73 25.26
C VAL A 10 -12.15 7.19 23.83
N ILE A 11 -11.34 8.24 23.65
CA ILE A 11 -10.87 8.70 22.34
C ILE A 11 -9.40 9.11 22.47
N ARG A 12 -8.53 8.42 21.74
CA ARG A 12 -7.10 8.71 21.70
C ARG A 12 -6.79 9.97 20.91
N LYS A 13 -5.75 10.67 21.36
CA LYS A 13 -5.20 11.83 20.65
C LYS A 13 -4.14 11.38 19.66
N LEU A 14 -4.41 11.63 18.38
CA LEU A 14 -3.52 11.40 17.26
C LEU A 14 -3.25 12.72 16.54
N PRO A 15 -1.99 13.10 16.31
CA PRO A 15 -1.67 14.31 15.58
C PRO A 15 -2.14 14.22 14.12
N SER A 16 -2.46 15.36 13.52
CA SER A 16 -2.61 15.49 12.07
C SER A 16 -1.24 15.44 11.36
N GLY A 17 -1.22 14.94 10.13
CA GLY A 17 -0.01 14.81 9.32
C GLY A 17 0.97 13.70 9.75
N LYS A 18 2.09 13.60 9.03
CA LYS A 18 3.14 12.59 9.26
C LYS A 18 4.23 13.16 10.16
N ALA A 19 4.50 12.49 11.27
CA ALA A 19 5.70 12.71 12.06
C ALA A 19 6.86 11.85 11.53
N TYR A 20 7.89 12.50 10.96
CA TYR A 20 9.11 11.80 10.55
C TYR A 20 10.15 11.79 11.68
N LYS A 21 10.73 10.62 11.95
CA LYS A 21 11.92 10.45 12.81
C LYS A 21 13.20 10.93 12.10
N ASN A 22 13.25 12.21 11.76
CA ASN A 22 14.41 12.88 11.19
C ASN A 22 14.96 13.87 12.23
N THR A 23 15.57 13.37 13.30
CA THR A 23 16.25 14.18 14.31
C THR A 23 17.77 14.09 14.15
N LEU A 24 18.52 15.07 14.65
CA LEU A 24 20.00 15.00 14.66
C LEU A 24 20.46 13.73 15.42
N ALA A 25 19.74 13.35 16.48
CA ALA A 25 19.96 12.10 17.20
C ALA A 25 19.86 10.86 16.28
N THR A 26 18.76 10.73 15.53
CA THR A 26 18.56 9.59 14.63
C THR A 26 19.50 9.56 13.42
N ALA A 27 20.09 10.71 13.08
CA ALA A 27 21.11 10.81 12.04
C ALA A 27 22.53 10.52 12.54
N GLY A 28 22.70 10.16 13.83
CA GLY A 28 24.00 9.87 14.45
C GLY A 28 24.85 11.11 14.74
N ILE A 29 24.27 12.31 14.63
CA ILE A 29 24.99 13.57 14.84
C ILE A 29 25.33 13.76 16.31
N LYS A 30 24.43 13.41 17.23
CA LYS A 30 24.72 13.48 18.68
C LYS A 30 25.95 12.65 19.07
N SER A 31 26.10 11.45 18.49
CA SER A 31 27.28 10.61 18.70
C SER A 31 28.56 11.20 18.08
N LEU A 32 28.44 12.04 17.04
CA LEU A 32 29.59 12.78 16.49
C LEU A 32 29.95 13.98 17.37
N GLU A 33 28.96 14.66 17.97
CA GLU A 33 29.17 15.77 18.90
C GLU A 33 29.92 15.34 20.18
N GLU A 34 29.76 14.09 20.63
CA GLU A 34 30.54 13.50 21.74
C GLU A 34 32.06 13.57 21.53
N ASN A 35 32.51 13.67 20.27
CA ASN A 35 33.93 13.75 19.91
C ASN A 35 34.40 15.20 19.69
N LEU A 36 33.54 16.20 19.90
CA LEU A 36 33.88 17.62 19.76
C LEU A 36 34.20 18.27 21.11
N PRO A 37 34.99 19.35 21.12
CA PRO A 37 35.18 20.14 22.33
C PRO A 37 33.84 20.65 22.87
N SER A 38 33.69 20.65 24.20
CA SER A 38 32.47 21.04 24.91
C SER A 38 31.91 22.37 24.40
N GLY A 39 30.62 22.39 24.05
CA GLY A 39 29.92 23.58 23.54
C GLY A 39 29.83 23.70 22.02
N ASN A 40 30.42 22.76 21.26
CA ASN A 40 30.24 22.71 19.80
C ASN A 40 29.03 21.83 19.43
N HIS A 41 28.12 22.40 18.64
CA HIS A 41 26.97 21.68 18.09
C HIS A 41 27.09 21.55 16.57
N LEU A 42 26.81 20.37 16.06
CA LEU A 42 26.80 20.06 14.64
C LEU A 42 25.39 20.27 14.09
N THR A 43 25.27 21.12 13.07
CA THR A 43 24.04 21.21 12.29
C THR A 43 24.16 20.32 11.06
N LEU A 44 23.29 19.34 10.91
CA LEU A 44 23.20 18.57 9.67
C LEU A 44 22.23 19.25 8.71
N SER A 45 22.70 19.50 7.48
CA SER A 45 21.86 20.02 6.40
C SER A 45 21.99 19.13 5.18
N TYR A 46 20.94 19.05 4.38
CA TYR A 46 20.95 18.33 3.11
C TYR A 46 20.40 19.19 1.99
N LEU A 47 20.80 18.87 0.76
CA LEU A 47 20.23 19.47 -0.44
C LEU A 47 19.00 18.67 -0.88
N ASP A 48 17.88 19.37 -1.09
CA ASP A 48 16.69 18.85 -1.75
C ASP A 48 16.45 19.64 -3.04
N GLY A 49 16.88 19.07 -4.17
CA GLY A 49 17.04 19.84 -5.40
C GLY A 49 18.00 21.01 -5.19
N ARG A 50 17.49 22.24 -5.28
CA ARG A 50 18.27 23.49 -5.07
C ARG A 50 18.13 24.07 -3.65
N ARG A 51 17.35 23.46 -2.76
CA ARG A 51 17.07 23.98 -1.42
C ARG A 51 18.00 23.33 -0.40
N VAL A 52 18.62 24.14 0.47
CA VAL A 52 19.34 23.66 1.65
C VAL A 52 18.33 23.49 2.78
N VAL A 53 18.15 22.27 3.25
CA VAL A 53 17.23 21.95 4.35
C VAL A 53 18.05 21.56 5.57
N ARG A 54 17.85 22.27 6.69
CA ARG A 54 18.45 21.93 7.98
C ARG A 54 17.62 20.83 8.65
N LEU A 55 18.28 19.82 9.20
CA LEU A 55 17.64 18.84 10.07
C LEU A 55 17.47 19.45 11.46
N SER A 56 16.24 19.45 11.95
CA SER A 56 15.89 19.87 13.30
C SER A 56 16.03 18.71 14.29
N ASP A 57 16.19 19.04 15.57
CA ASP A 57 16.02 18.05 16.65
C ASP A 57 14.55 17.74 16.96
N SER A 58 13.63 18.61 16.53
CA SER A 58 12.19 18.39 16.66
C SER A 58 11.61 17.70 15.43
N THR A 59 10.69 16.76 15.65
CA THR A 59 9.90 16.14 14.59
C THR A 59 8.71 17.05 14.26
N ALA A 60 8.89 18.01 13.35
CA ALA A 60 7.78 18.77 12.81
C ALA A 60 6.88 17.85 11.96
N SER A 61 5.56 17.94 12.16
CA SER A 61 4.60 17.21 11.32
C SER A 61 4.64 17.76 9.89
N GLN A 62 4.56 16.87 8.91
CA GLN A 62 4.52 17.21 7.49
C GLN A 62 3.19 16.77 6.87
N TYR A 63 2.82 17.38 5.75
CA TYR A 63 1.66 16.96 4.97
C TYR A 63 1.69 15.46 4.72
N GLN A 64 0.61 14.80 5.10
CA GLN A 64 0.36 13.43 4.69
C GLN A 64 0.10 13.46 3.19
N SER A 65 0.98 12.85 2.41
CA SER A 65 0.72 12.62 0.99
C SER A 65 -0.57 11.82 0.86
N GLU A 66 -1.50 12.27 0.01
CA GLU A 66 -2.65 11.48 -0.40
C GLU A 66 -2.21 10.07 -0.77
N GLN A 67 -2.89 9.09 -0.18
CA GLN A 67 -2.65 7.71 -0.53
C GLN A 67 -3.23 7.45 -1.92
N LYS A 68 -2.37 7.16 -2.89
CA LYS A 68 -2.83 6.61 -4.18
C LYS A 68 -3.52 5.27 -3.84
N GLY A 69 -4.79 5.17 -4.20
CA GLY A 69 -5.76 4.21 -3.65
C GLY A 69 -5.35 2.73 -3.69
N GLY A 70 -6.13 1.92 -2.97
CA GLY A 70 -6.22 0.47 -3.11
C GLY A 70 -5.45 -0.41 -2.11
N LEU A 71 -4.59 0.11 -1.23
CA LEU A 71 -3.77 -0.74 -0.33
C LEU A 71 -3.46 -0.10 1.03
N CYS A 72 -4.48 0.05 1.86
CA CYS A 72 -4.42 0.57 3.22
C CYS A 72 -3.65 -0.34 4.21
N TRP A 73 -3.60 -1.65 3.95
CA TRP A 73 -2.94 -2.68 4.77
C TRP A 73 -1.52 -2.32 5.20
N TYR A 74 -0.73 -1.71 4.30
CA TYR A 74 0.69 -1.47 4.54
C TYR A 74 0.97 -0.16 5.32
N TYR A 75 -0.03 0.69 5.50
CA TYR A 75 0.10 2.04 6.09
C TYR A 75 -0.64 2.19 7.42
N ALA A 76 -1.69 1.40 7.67
CA ALA A 76 -2.61 1.57 8.80
C ALA A 76 -1.96 1.56 10.20
N SER A 77 -0.85 0.84 10.36
CA SER A 77 -0.13 0.64 11.62
C SER A 77 0.88 1.74 11.95
N LYS A 78 1.25 2.60 10.98
CA LYS A 78 2.35 3.56 11.18
C LYS A 78 1.91 4.83 11.87
N THR A 79 2.31 4.98 13.13
CA THR A 79 2.22 6.25 13.88
C THR A 79 3.37 7.19 13.56
N GLN A 80 4.52 6.68 13.11
CA GLN A 80 5.75 7.44 12.84
C GLN A 80 6.45 6.89 11.59
N TRP A 81 7.05 7.79 10.80
CA TRP A 81 7.74 7.46 9.55
C TRP A 81 9.25 7.59 9.71
N PHE A 82 10.01 6.62 9.25
CA PHE A 82 11.47 6.69 9.34
C PHE A 82 12.00 7.52 8.18
N GLY A 83 12.43 8.74 8.49
CA GLY A 83 12.84 9.67 7.46
C GLY A 83 14.16 9.28 6.80
N LYS A 84 14.53 10.04 5.75
CA LYS A 84 15.59 9.63 4.82
C LYS A 84 17.01 9.58 5.39
N PHE A 85 17.21 9.93 6.66
CA PHE A 85 18.49 9.87 7.35
C PHE A 85 18.54 8.86 8.49
N TYR A 86 17.41 8.25 8.86
CA TYR A 86 17.39 7.16 9.82
C TYR A 86 18.12 5.95 9.23
N MET A 87 19.05 5.33 9.96
CA MET A 87 19.85 4.21 9.43
C MET A 87 19.56 2.86 10.12
N GLY A 88 18.53 2.79 10.97
CA GLY A 88 18.13 1.55 11.64
C GLY A 88 17.39 0.55 10.74
N PRO A 89 17.30 -0.72 11.18
CA PRO A 89 16.66 -1.81 10.43
C PRO A 89 15.19 -1.53 10.08
N GLU A 90 14.48 -0.75 10.90
CA GLU A 90 13.08 -0.39 10.72
C GLU A 90 12.85 0.38 9.41
N ARG A 91 13.82 1.22 9.01
CA ARG A 91 13.74 1.91 7.71
C ARG A 91 13.98 0.98 6.54
N ASN A 92 14.79 -0.07 6.72
CA ASN A 92 14.97 -1.06 5.67
C ASN A 92 13.64 -1.77 5.41
N TYR A 93 12.96 -2.24 6.46
CA TYR A 93 11.62 -2.81 6.35
C TYR A 93 10.62 -1.83 5.73
N GLU A 94 10.63 -0.56 6.14
CA GLU A 94 9.78 0.47 5.54
C GLU A 94 9.99 0.61 4.02
N LYS A 95 11.23 0.55 3.54
CA LYS A 95 11.52 0.62 2.10
C LYS A 95 10.99 -0.61 1.36
N ILE A 96 11.20 -1.81 1.90
CA ILE A 96 10.72 -3.06 1.31
C ILE A 96 9.19 -3.03 1.23
N ILE A 97 8.52 -2.73 2.33
CA ILE A 97 7.05 -2.60 2.41
C ILE A 97 6.55 -1.53 1.43
N SER A 98 7.23 -0.38 1.34
CA SER A 98 6.85 0.67 0.39
C SER A 98 7.03 0.26 -1.07
N THR A 99 8.03 -0.56 -1.39
CA THR A 99 8.21 -1.11 -2.74
C THR A 99 7.13 -2.14 -3.04
N TYR A 100 6.86 -3.05 -2.10
CA TYR A 100 5.80 -4.04 -2.21
C TYR A 100 4.44 -3.39 -2.47
N ARG A 101 4.07 -2.37 -1.68
CA ARG A 101 2.85 -1.58 -1.93
C ARG A 101 2.76 -1.08 -3.37
N LYS A 102 3.84 -0.55 -3.94
CA LYS A 102 3.83 -0.03 -5.32
C LYS A 102 3.59 -1.14 -6.34
N ILE A 103 4.17 -2.32 -6.10
CA ILE A 103 3.95 -3.51 -6.92
C ILE A 103 2.47 -3.90 -6.85
N CYS A 104 1.93 -4.08 -5.64
CA CYS A 104 0.52 -4.43 -5.47
C CYS A 104 -0.41 -3.37 -6.08
N THR A 105 -0.11 -2.06 -5.93
CA THR A 105 -0.93 -0.98 -6.50
C THR A 105 -0.95 -1.08 -8.03
N TYR A 106 0.19 -1.44 -8.64
CA TYR A 106 0.27 -1.68 -10.06
C TYR A 106 -0.54 -2.92 -10.46
N GLN A 107 -0.43 -4.02 -9.70
CA GLN A 107 -1.19 -5.25 -9.96
C GLN A 107 -2.70 -5.04 -9.83
N THR A 108 -3.20 -4.33 -8.82
CA THR A 108 -4.63 -3.99 -8.68
C THR A 108 -5.14 -3.21 -9.90
N LYS A 109 -4.35 -2.25 -10.39
CA LYS A 109 -4.70 -1.48 -11.60
C LYS A 109 -4.66 -2.32 -12.86
N LEU A 110 -3.73 -3.26 -12.95
CA LEU A 110 -3.64 -4.18 -14.07
C LEU A 110 -4.82 -5.16 -14.06
N LYS A 111 -5.14 -5.75 -12.91
CA LYS A 111 -6.31 -6.61 -12.69
C LYS A 111 -7.59 -5.92 -13.14
N ALA A 112 -7.87 -4.72 -12.64
CA ALA A 112 -9.09 -3.98 -13.03
C ALA A 112 -9.20 -3.72 -14.54
N ARG A 113 -8.06 -3.59 -15.26
CA ARG A 113 -8.06 -3.45 -16.72
C ARG A 113 -8.25 -4.79 -17.41
N GLU A 114 -7.55 -5.82 -16.96
CA GLU A 114 -7.67 -7.18 -17.50
C GLU A 114 -9.10 -7.70 -17.31
N ASP A 115 -9.70 -7.52 -16.13
CA ASP A 115 -11.09 -7.90 -15.83
C ASP A 115 -12.06 -7.19 -16.79
N ALA A 116 -11.91 -5.88 -17.00
CA ALA A 116 -12.73 -5.14 -17.97
C ALA A 116 -12.54 -5.63 -19.43
N ILE A 117 -11.35 -6.10 -19.80
CA ILE A 117 -11.08 -6.68 -21.13
C ILE A 117 -11.76 -8.06 -21.24
N VAL A 118 -11.70 -8.87 -20.18
CA VAL A 118 -12.35 -10.19 -20.13
C VAL A 118 -13.85 -10.07 -20.18
N ASP A 119 -14.45 -9.17 -19.41
CA ASP A 119 -15.90 -8.91 -19.43
C ASP A 119 -16.36 -8.52 -20.83
N TRP A 120 -15.67 -7.54 -21.44
CA TRP A 120 -15.94 -7.16 -22.82
C TRP A 120 -15.77 -8.34 -23.79
N PHE A 121 -14.71 -9.13 -23.65
CA PHE A 121 -14.47 -10.28 -24.51
C PHE A 121 -15.60 -11.30 -24.42
N ASN A 122 -16.03 -11.65 -23.20
CA ASN A 122 -17.09 -12.61 -22.93
C ASN A 122 -18.43 -12.13 -23.51
N GLU A 123 -18.77 -10.85 -23.33
CA GLU A 123 -19.96 -10.25 -23.95
C GLU A 123 -19.94 -10.35 -25.47
N GLN A 124 -18.80 -10.03 -26.10
CA GLN A 124 -18.66 -10.10 -27.55
C GLN A 124 -18.69 -11.54 -28.07
N PHE A 125 -18.07 -12.47 -27.34
CA PHE A 125 -18.01 -13.89 -27.70
C PHE A 125 -19.39 -14.52 -27.67
N GLU A 126 -20.15 -14.31 -26.60
CA GLU A 126 -21.52 -14.81 -26.48
C GLU A 126 -22.46 -14.17 -27.51
N SER A 127 -22.31 -12.88 -27.80
CA SER A 127 -23.06 -12.21 -28.86
C SER A 127 -22.78 -12.83 -30.24
N PHE A 128 -21.50 -13.08 -30.55
CA PHE A 128 -21.08 -13.70 -31.79
C PHE A 128 -21.62 -15.13 -31.93
N LYS A 129 -21.50 -15.94 -30.88
CA LYS A 129 -22.02 -17.31 -30.80
C LYS A 129 -23.54 -17.37 -30.98
N ALA A 130 -24.26 -16.43 -30.38
CA ALA A 130 -25.71 -16.31 -30.53
C ALA A 130 -26.13 -15.90 -31.95
N GLN A 131 -25.35 -15.05 -32.64
CA GLN A 131 -25.59 -14.68 -34.04
C GLN A 131 -25.32 -15.84 -34.99
N ALA A 132 -24.15 -16.48 -34.85
CA ALA A 132 -23.77 -17.64 -35.65
C ALA A 132 -24.78 -18.81 -35.53
N SER A 133 -25.34 -19.01 -34.33
CA SER A 133 -26.37 -20.03 -34.09
C SER A 133 -27.72 -19.74 -34.75
N LYS A 134 -28.01 -18.49 -35.13
CA LYS A 134 -29.25 -18.11 -35.85
C LYS A 134 -29.12 -18.24 -37.37
N GLU A 135 -27.89 -18.21 -37.89
CA GLU A 135 -27.60 -18.17 -39.33
C GLU A 135 -27.21 -19.54 -39.92
N ALA A 136 -26.81 -20.51 -39.10
CA ALA A 136 -26.29 -21.81 -39.58
C ALA A 136 -27.26 -23.00 -39.38
N ALA A 137 -27.44 -23.78 -40.45
CA ALA A 137 -28.00 -25.13 -40.38
C ALA A 137 -26.96 -26.09 -39.76
N SER A 138 -27.09 -26.32 -38.46
CA SER A 138 -26.70 -27.50 -37.65
C SER A 138 -25.23 -27.96 -37.58
N ASP A 139 -24.41 -27.98 -38.63
CA ASP A 139 -23.24 -28.89 -38.62
C ASP A 139 -21.85 -28.22 -38.56
N THR A 140 -21.75 -26.89 -38.39
CA THR A 140 -20.45 -26.16 -38.33
C THR A 140 -20.23 -25.34 -37.06
N ILE A 141 -21.17 -25.35 -36.10
CA ILE A 141 -21.11 -24.54 -34.88
C ILE A 141 -20.14 -25.15 -33.82
N SER A 142 -19.73 -26.41 -33.98
CA SER A 142 -19.06 -27.17 -32.90
C SER A 142 -17.59 -26.84 -32.63
N GLU A 143 -16.96 -25.86 -33.30
CA GLU A 143 -15.51 -25.58 -33.13
C GLU A 143 -15.13 -24.10 -32.97
N PHE A 144 -16.09 -23.20 -32.71
CA PHE A 144 -15.73 -21.81 -32.44
C PHE A 144 -15.32 -21.63 -30.97
N THR A 145 -14.01 -21.69 -30.71
CA THR A 145 -13.40 -21.55 -29.37
C THR A 145 -13.01 -20.11 -29.06
N GLU A 146 -12.81 -19.79 -27.77
CA GLU A 146 -12.30 -18.48 -27.34
C GLU A 146 -10.93 -18.17 -27.95
N LEU A 147 -10.07 -19.19 -28.12
CA LEU A 147 -8.78 -19.03 -28.83
C LEU A 147 -8.99 -18.55 -30.27
N THR A 148 -9.97 -19.11 -30.98
CA THR A 148 -10.28 -18.69 -32.36
C THR A 148 -10.80 -17.26 -32.38
N PHE A 149 -11.64 -16.89 -31.41
CA PHE A 149 -12.19 -15.54 -31.28
C PHE A 149 -11.12 -14.51 -30.92
N ALA A 150 -10.23 -14.80 -29.98
CA ALA A 150 -9.11 -13.94 -29.60
C ALA A 150 -8.18 -13.66 -30.78
N ASN A 151 -7.85 -14.69 -31.57
CA ASN A 151 -7.06 -14.52 -32.78
C ASN A 151 -7.78 -13.65 -33.83
N MET A 152 -9.09 -13.81 -33.99
CA MET A 152 -9.89 -12.97 -34.88
C MET A 152 -9.91 -11.49 -34.43
N ILE A 153 -10.04 -11.23 -33.13
CA ILE A 153 -9.99 -9.87 -32.57
C ILE A 153 -8.64 -9.22 -32.89
N LEU A 154 -7.53 -9.92 -32.65
CA LEU A 154 -6.19 -9.40 -32.92
C LEU A 154 -5.95 -9.08 -34.40
N GLN A 155 -6.56 -9.83 -35.32
CA GLN A 155 -6.38 -9.64 -36.76
C GLN A 155 -7.27 -8.54 -37.34
N HIS A 156 -8.45 -8.31 -36.75
CA HIS A 156 -9.51 -7.54 -37.42
C HIS A 156 -10.07 -6.36 -36.62
N ARG A 157 -9.69 -6.18 -35.35
CA ARG A 157 -10.17 -5.06 -34.54
C ARG A 157 -9.02 -4.23 -33.96
N PRO A 158 -9.16 -2.89 -33.90
CA PRO A 158 -8.27 -2.08 -33.08
C PRO A 158 -8.47 -2.43 -31.61
N ALA A 159 -7.42 -2.92 -30.97
CA ALA A 159 -7.40 -3.24 -29.54
C ALA A 159 -6.42 -2.31 -28.81
N SER A 160 -6.64 -2.08 -27.51
CA SER A 160 -5.67 -1.37 -26.68
C SER A 160 -4.39 -2.19 -26.54
N GLU A 161 -3.25 -1.54 -26.23
CA GLU A 161 -1.97 -2.24 -26.02
C GLU A 161 -2.08 -3.32 -24.93
N ASP A 162 -2.80 -3.03 -23.84
CA ASP A 162 -3.06 -3.97 -22.75
C ASP A 162 -3.87 -5.20 -23.24
N ALA A 163 -4.91 -4.99 -24.07
CA ALA A 163 -5.70 -6.07 -24.64
C ALA A 163 -4.91 -6.90 -25.67
N VAL A 164 -4.11 -6.26 -26.51
CA VAL A 164 -3.22 -6.95 -27.46
C VAL A 164 -2.28 -7.89 -26.70
N ARG A 165 -1.64 -7.40 -25.64
CA ARG A 165 -0.72 -8.19 -24.82
C ARG A 165 -1.44 -9.34 -24.13
N LEU A 166 -2.62 -9.11 -23.54
CA LEU A 166 -3.39 -10.16 -22.87
C LEU A 166 -3.76 -11.28 -23.84
N PHE A 167 -4.30 -10.95 -25.02
CA PHE A 167 -4.68 -11.95 -26.02
C PHE A 167 -3.48 -12.67 -26.63
N GLN A 168 -2.35 -11.98 -26.85
CA GLN A 168 -1.13 -12.64 -27.31
C GLN A 168 -0.60 -13.64 -26.27
N ASP A 169 -0.60 -13.26 -24.99
CA ASP A 169 -0.20 -14.14 -23.90
C ASP A 169 -1.17 -15.34 -23.77
N PHE A 170 -2.48 -15.13 -23.97
CA PHE A 170 -3.50 -16.18 -23.97
C PHE A 170 -3.32 -17.16 -25.13
N LEU A 171 -3.15 -16.67 -26.37
CA LEU A 171 -2.92 -17.52 -27.55
C LEU A 171 -1.58 -18.27 -27.50
N GLY A 172 -0.60 -17.71 -26.79
CA GLY A 172 0.68 -18.37 -26.52
C GLY A 172 0.59 -19.45 -25.42
N ASN A 173 -0.49 -19.44 -24.62
CA ASN A 173 -0.73 -20.41 -23.57
C ASN A 173 -1.30 -21.71 -24.16
N ARG A 174 -0.79 -22.86 -23.71
CA ARG A 174 -1.22 -24.20 -24.17
C ARG A 174 -1.99 -24.98 -23.10
N GLU A 175 -2.13 -24.41 -21.91
CA GLU A 175 -2.71 -25.02 -20.72
C GLU A 175 -4.20 -24.69 -20.57
N PHE A 176 -4.63 -23.51 -21.05
CA PHE A 176 -6.00 -23.03 -20.91
C PHE A 176 -6.59 -22.62 -22.25
N ASP A 177 -7.85 -22.97 -22.46
CA ASP A 177 -8.67 -22.59 -23.62
C ASP A 177 -9.80 -21.60 -23.26
N ASP A 178 -9.92 -21.24 -21.98
CA ASP A 178 -10.83 -20.24 -21.40
C ASP A 178 -10.02 -19.00 -20.96
N LEU A 179 -10.38 -17.83 -21.50
CA LEU A 179 -9.70 -16.57 -21.25
C LEU A 179 -9.89 -16.09 -19.81
N THR A 180 -11.06 -16.32 -19.22
CA THR A 180 -11.37 -15.91 -17.85
C THR A 180 -10.46 -16.67 -16.88
N TYR A 181 -10.40 -17.98 -17.01
CA TYR A 181 -9.58 -18.85 -16.18
C TYR A 181 -8.08 -18.61 -16.42
N PHE A 182 -7.66 -18.38 -17.67
CA PHE A 182 -6.29 -17.95 -17.98
C PHE A 182 -5.92 -16.65 -17.24
N THR A 183 -6.80 -15.67 -17.29
CA THR A 183 -6.57 -14.34 -16.72
C THR A 183 -6.51 -14.40 -15.20
N LEU A 184 -7.42 -15.13 -14.55
CA LEU A 184 -7.40 -15.36 -13.10
C LEU A 184 -6.09 -16.01 -12.64
N ASN A 185 -5.65 -17.09 -13.31
CA ASN A 185 -4.39 -17.75 -12.98
C ASN A 185 -3.16 -16.87 -13.20
N ARG A 186 -3.16 -16.06 -14.26
CA ARG A 186 -2.09 -15.08 -14.53
C ARG A 186 -1.99 -14.04 -13.41
N GLN A 187 -3.12 -13.48 -12.98
CA GLN A 187 -3.20 -12.50 -11.91
C GLN A 187 -2.74 -13.10 -10.57
N ALA A 188 -3.25 -14.27 -10.21
CA ALA A 188 -2.88 -14.99 -8.99
C ALA A 188 -1.38 -15.31 -8.97
N LYS A 189 -0.82 -15.78 -10.09
CA LYS A 189 0.63 -16.05 -10.23
C LYS A 189 1.46 -14.78 -10.05
N ALA A 190 1.06 -13.67 -10.66
CA ALA A 190 1.77 -12.40 -10.52
C ALA A 190 1.80 -11.90 -9.07
N LEU A 191 0.72 -12.15 -8.31
CA LEU A 191 0.66 -11.85 -6.88
C LEU A 191 1.55 -12.79 -6.06
N ILE A 192 1.48 -14.10 -6.29
CA ILE A 192 2.33 -15.10 -5.62
C ILE A 192 3.82 -14.79 -5.85
N ASP A 193 4.21 -14.46 -7.07
CA ASP A 193 5.59 -14.10 -7.42
C ASP A 193 6.04 -12.83 -6.68
N ALA A 194 5.18 -11.81 -6.61
CA ALA A 194 5.47 -10.58 -5.88
C ALA A 194 5.63 -10.83 -4.37
N ILE A 195 4.74 -11.64 -3.78
CA ILE A 195 4.79 -12.00 -2.36
C ILE A 195 6.06 -12.80 -2.07
N THR A 196 6.39 -13.77 -2.91
CA THR A 196 7.58 -14.62 -2.76
C THR A 196 8.86 -13.78 -2.83
N ALA A 197 8.94 -12.82 -3.75
CA ALA A 197 10.08 -11.91 -3.85
C ALA A 197 10.24 -11.07 -2.58
N VAL A 198 9.14 -10.50 -2.07
CA VAL A 198 9.17 -9.65 -0.87
C VAL A 198 9.42 -10.46 0.41
N SER A 199 8.90 -11.68 0.50
CA SER A 199 9.16 -12.57 1.64
C SER A 199 10.64 -12.90 1.75
N GLN A 200 11.34 -13.11 0.63
CA GLN A 200 12.80 -13.30 0.60
C GLN A 200 13.55 -12.05 1.10
N GLU A 201 13.16 -10.85 0.66
CA GLU A 201 13.75 -9.60 1.14
C GLU A 201 13.53 -9.38 2.65
N LEU A 202 12.37 -9.81 3.16
CA LEU A 202 12.01 -9.75 4.58
C LEU A 202 12.58 -10.90 5.42
N ARG A 203 13.20 -11.92 4.78
CA ARG A 203 13.65 -13.17 5.40
C ARG A 203 12.52 -13.91 6.11
N PHE A 204 11.37 -13.96 5.46
CA PHE A 204 10.16 -14.64 5.92
C PHE A 204 9.84 -15.82 5.01
N ASP A 205 9.66 -17.00 5.59
CA ASP A 205 9.23 -18.19 4.87
C ASP A 205 7.70 -18.21 4.73
N VAL A 206 7.23 -17.69 3.59
CA VAL A 206 5.80 -17.61 3.30
C VAL A 206 5.18 -19.00 3.14
N LYS A 207 5.92 -19.98 2.62
CA LYS A 207 5.40 -21.34 2.40
C LYS A 207 5.14 -22.03 3.72
N GLN A 208 6.13 -22.00 4.61
CA GLN A 208 5.98 -22.56 5.95
C GLN A 208 4.81 -21.89 6.69
N ALA A 209 4.70 -20.56 6.63
CA ALA A 209 3.61 -19.84 7.29
C ALA A 209 2.22 -20.23 6.78
N VAL A 210 2.06 -20.48 5.47
CA VAL A 210 0.79 -20.97 4.92
C VAL A 210 0.51 -22.40 5.38
N SER A 211 1.49 -23.31 5.34
CA SER A 211 1.32 -24.68 5.84
C SER A 211 0.86 -24.69 7.30
N GLU A 212 1.45 -23.85 8.16
CA GLU A 212 1.04 -23.70 9.56
C GLU A 212 -0.42 -23.22 9.69
N VAL A 213 -0.88 -22.34 8.80
CA VAL A 213 -2.28 -21.86 8.78
C VAL A 213 -3.25 -22.97 8.34
N LEU A 214 -2.90 -23.74 7.32
CA LEU A 214 -3.74 -24.85 6.83
C LEU A 214 -3.90 -25.93 7.90
N GLU A 215 -2.80 -26.30 8.57
CA GLU A 215 -2.80 -27.24 9.70
C GLU A 215 -3.65 -26.73 10.86
N ALA A 216 -3.46 -25.46 11.27
CA ALA A 216 -4.22 -24.85 12.36
C ALA A 216 -5.73 -24.79 12.06
N SER A 217 -6.08 -24.59 10.79
CA SER A 217 -7.45 -24.53 10.29
C SER A 217 -8.06 -25.91 10.03
N LYS A 218 -7.30 -27.00 10.22
CA LYS A 218 -7.69 -28.38 9.90
C LYS A 218 -8.11 -28.59 8.44
N ILE A 219 -7.44 -27.88 7.54
CA ILE A 219 -7.63 -28.04 6.09
C ILE A 219 -6.63 -29.10 5.62
N ASP A 220 -7.14 -30.24 5.16
CA ASP A 220 -6.36 -31.40 4.72
C ASP A 220 -5.96 -31.25 3.24
N LEU A 221 -5.32 -30.12 2.92
CA LEU A 221 -4.79 -29.82 1.59
C LEU A 221 -3.33 -29.38 1.73
N SER A 222 -2.48 -29.92 0.86
CA SER A 222 -1.12 -29.46 0.66
C SER A 222 -1.06 -28.17 -0.18
N LEU A 223 0.10 -27.49 -0.17
CA LEU A 223 0.29 -26.28 -0.97
C LEU A 223 0.13 -26.54 -2.48
N GLU A 224 0.47 -27.75 -2.92
CA GLU A 224 0.37 -28.18 -4.32
C GLU A 224 -1.05 -28.54 -4.75
N GLU A 225 -1.96 -28.78 -3.81
CA GLU A 225 -3.37 -29.11 -4.07
C GLU A 225 -4.26 -27.88 -4.13
N LEU A 226 -3.80 -26.73 -3.64
CA LEU A 226 -4.50 -25.46 -3.74
C LEU A 226 -4.46 -24.92 -5.17
N SER A 227 -5.60 -24.39 -5.65
CA SER A 227 -5.61 -23.57 -6.86
C SER A 227 -4.72 -22.33 -6.68
N LEU A 228 -4.24 -21.74 -7.79
CA LEU A 228 -3.41 -20.53 -7.71
C LEU A 228 -4.13 -19.38 -7.01
N ASP A 229 -5.44 -19.26 -7.20
CA ASP A 229 -6.27 -18.24 -6.57
C ASP A 229 -6.31 -18.41 -5.04
N GLU A 230 -6.63 -19.62 -4.56
CA GLU A 230 -6.61 -19.94 -3.12
C GLU A 230 -5.23 -19.73 -2.53
N LEU A 231 -4.18 -20.23 -3.20
CA LEU A 231 -2.80 -20.09 -2.77
C LEU A 231 -2.40 -18.61 -2.67
N SER A 232 -2.78 -17.79 -3.65
CA SER A 232 -2.49 -16.36 -3.65
C SER A 232 -3.16 -15.63 -2.48
N THR A 233 -4.39 -16.03 -2.15
CA THR A 233 -5.14 -15.49 -1.00
C THR A 233 -4.44 -15.84 0.32
N TYR A 234 -4.04 -17.10 0.52
CA TYR A 234 -3.29 -17.49 1.72
C TYR A 234 -1.95 -16.75 1.82
N TYR A 235 -1.22 -16.65 0.71
CA TYR A 235 0.05 -15.93 0.65
C TYR A 235 -0.11 -14.46 1.04
N ASP A 236 -1.14 -13.78 0.53
CA ASP A 236 -1.36 -12.36 0.79
C ASP A 236 -1.72 -12.14 2.27
N ARG A 237 -2.58 -13.00 2.84
CA ARG A 237 -2.93 -12.96 4.27
C ARG A 237 -1.72 -13.13 5.18
N VAL A 238 -0.86 -14.12 4.93
CA VAL A 238 0.30 -14.36 5.81
C VAL A 238 1.35 -13.25 5.68
N ILE A 239 1.57 -12.68 4.48
CA ILE A 239 2.53 -11.60 4.31
C ILE A 239 2.03 -10.29 4.92
N ILE A 240 0.74 -9.97 4.81
CA ILE A 240 0.12 -8.81 5.46
C ILE A 240 0.28 -8.93 6.98
N ASN A 241 -0.05 -10.09 7.55
CA ASN A 241 0.11 -10.35 8.98
C ASN A 241 1.58 -10.25 9.43
N HIS A 242 2.52 -10.71 8.60
CA HIS A 242 3.94 -10.55 8.87
C HIS A 242 4.37 -9.07 8.85
N ILE A 243 3.91 -8.30 7.86
CA ILE A 243 4.17 -6.85 7.76
C ILE A 243 3.63 -6.11 8.99
N TRP A 244 2.41 -6.45 9.43
CA TRP A 244 1.82 -5.89 10.64
C TRP A 244 2.68 -6.19 11.88
N ARG A 245 3.18 -7.42 12.04
CA ARG A 245 4.10 -7.76 13.14
C ARG A 245 5.40 -6.96 13.08
N LEU A 246 6.00 -6.79 11.90
CA LEU A 246 7.18 -5.93 11.71
C LEU A 246 6.91 -4.47 12.08
N GLN A 247 5.66 -4.03 11.98
CA GLN A 247 5.20 -2.69 12.35
C GLN A 247 4.73 -2.61 13.81
N GLY A 248 4.94 -3.66 14.62
CA GLY A 248 4.60 -3.70 16.04
C GLY A 248 3.13 -4.02 16.31
N CYS A 249 2.37 -4.51 15.35
CA CYS A 249 0.99 -4.94 15.61
C CYS A 249 0.95 -6.33 16.24
N THR A 250 0.14 -6.49 17.27
CA THR A 250 -0.12 -7.76 17.95
C THR A 250 -1.61 -8.06 17.98
N PRO A 251 -2.06 -9.31 17.83
CA PRO A 251 -3.48 -9.64 17.95
C PRO A 251 -4.09 -9.14 19.25
N SER A 252 -5.26 -8.51 19.16
CA SER A 252 -6.06 -8.14 20.32
C SER A 252 -6.89 -9.35 20.78
N PRO A 253 -7.11 -9.53 22.09
CA PRO A 253 -8.03 -10.53 22.57
C PRO A 253 -9.51 -10.13 22.40
N TRP A 254 -9.82 -8.91 21.97
CA TRP A 254 -11.21 -8.46 21.84
C TRP A 254 -11.94 -9.11 20.65
N HIS A 255 -13.24 -9.35 20.83
CA HIS A 255 -14.17 -9.84 19.81
C HIS A 255 -15.57 -9.26 20.09
N PRO A 256 -16.44 -9.02 19.08
CA PRO A 256 -17.81 -8.52 19.27
C PRO A 256 -18.62 -9.25 20.36
N ALA A 257 -18.45 -10.59 20.45
CA ALA A 257 -19.08 -11.43 21.47
C ALA A 257 -18.70 -11.07 22.92
N LYS A 258 -17.60 -10.34 23.14
CA LYS A 258 -17.18 -9.83 24.47
C LYS A 258 -17.80 -8.48 24.82
N GLY A 259 -18.51 -7.85 23.88
CA GLY A 259 -19.23 -6.60 24.05
C GLY A 259 -18.35 -5.34 24.01
N LEU A 260 -19.02 -4.19 23.88
CA LEU A 260 -18.39 -2.89 23.69
C LEU A 260 -17.58 -2.41 24.91
N GLN A 261 -17.99 -2.75 26.13
CA GLN A 261 -17.23 -2.39 27.33
C GLN A 261 -15.82 -3.00 27.33
N ALA A 262 -15.68 -4.23 26.81
CA ALA A 262 -14.38 -4.87 26.66
C ALA A 262 -13.51 -4.15 25.62
N LEU A 263 -14.11 -3.61 24.55
CA LEU A 263 -13.40 -2.82 23.54
C LEU A 263 -12.90 -1.49 24.12
N VAL A 264 -13.75 -0.80 24.89
CA VAL A 264 -13.35 0.44 25.59
C VAL A 264 -12.13 0.18 26.47
N ASN A 265 -12.09 -0.95 27.19
CA ASN A 265 -10.92 -1.32 28.00
C ASN A 265 -9.69 -1.59 27.13
N GLU A 266 -9.84 -2.31 26.02
CA GLU A 266 -8.76 -2.59 25.07
C GLU A 266 -8.16 -1.30 24.48
N LEU A 267 -9.00 -0.33 24.13
CA LEU A 267 -8.57 0.95 23.56
C LEU A 267 -7.87 1.87 24.58
N ARG A 268 -8.01 1.61 25.89
CA ARG A 268 -7.19 2.27 26.92
C ARG A 268 -5.75 1.76 26.92
N GLU A 269 -5.51 0.53 26.48
CA GLU A 269 -4.17 -0.05 26.38
C GLU A 269 -3.46 0.40 25.11
N GLY A 270 -4.14 0.39 23.96
CA GLY A 270 -3.54 0.76 22.68
C GLY A 270 -4.52 1.27 21.65
N GLU A 271 -4.00 1.59 20.47
CA GLU A 271 -4.80 1.79 19.27
C GLU A 271 -4.99 0.41 18.62
N CYS A 272 -6.07 0.23 17.87
CA CYS A 272 -6.30 -1.01 17.13
C CYS A 272 -6.47 -0.73 15.64
N ILE A 273 -6.12 -1.71 14.82
CA ILE A 273 -6.52 -1.78 13.42
C ILE A 273 -7.52 -2.91 13.26
N ALA A 274 -8.43 -2.72 12.30
CA ALA A 274 -9.48 -3.67 11.97
C ALA A 274 -9.61 -3.76 10.46
N GLU A 275 -9.95 -4.95 9.97
CA GLU A 275 -10.40 -5.15 8.60
C GLU A 275 -11.91 -4.99 8.57
N ILE A 276 -12.43 -4.24 7.58
CA ILE A 276 -13.85 -4.04 7.39
C ILE A 276 -14.23 -4.24 5.92
N ASP A 277 -15.46 -4.68 5.70
CA ASP A 277 -16.14 -4.56 4.42
C ASP A 277 -16.55 -3.09 4.22
N TYR A 278 -15.82 -2.38 3.36
CA TYR A 278 -16.02 -0.95 3.14
C TYR A 278 -17.23 -0.66 2.27
N ASP A 279 -17.64 -1.63 1.45
CA ASP A 279 -18.73 -1.44 0.51
C ASP A 279 -20.09 -1.31 1.19
N LEU A 280 -20.24 -1.85 2.39
CA LEU A 280 -21.46 -1.77 3.19
C LEU A 280 -21.69 -0.41 3.88
N ILE A 281 -20.71 0.50 3.84
CA ILE A 281 -20.80 1.78 4.57
C ILE A 281 -20.55 3.00 3.69
N GLU A 282 -21.17 4.11 4.07
CA GLU A 282 -20.89 5.43 3.48
C GLU A 282 -20.86 6.52 4.56
N THR A 283 -20.29 7.66 4.21
CA THR A 283 -20.33 8.84 5.08
C THR A 283 -21.66 9.55 4.92
N SER A 284 -22.36 9.79 6.03
CA SER A 284 -23.60 10.54 6.08
C SER A 284 -23.43 11.93 5.45
N ALA A 285 -24.47 12.41 4.77
CA ALA A 285 -24.54 13.77 4.24
C ALA A 285 -24.68 14.84 5.33
N GLU A 286 -24.87 14.45 6.59
CA GLU A 286 -24.91 15.37 7.72
C GLU A 286 -23.59 16.13 7.88
N PRO A 287 -23.63 17.44 8.23
CA PRO A 287 -22.42 18.20 8.50
C PRO A 287 -21.59 17.53 9.60
N PRO A 288 -20.25 17.45 9.44
CA PRO A 288 -19.41 16.85 10.46
C PRO A 288 -19.43 17.67 11.75
N LEU A 289 -19.38 16.96 12.87
CA LEU A 289 -19.30 17.57 14.18
C LEU A 289 -17.85 17.93 14.48
N HIS A 290 -17.58 19.21 14.68
CA HIS A 290 -16.29 19.63 15.23
C HIS A 290 -16.26 19.33 16.73
N GLN A 291 -15.39 18.42 17.17
CA GLN A 291 -15.31 18.04 18.58
C GLN A 291 -13.96 18.40 19.19
N PHE A 292 -14.07 19.07 20.35
CA PHE A 292 -13.03 19.50 21.32
C PHE A 292 -12.20 20.72 20.92
N ALA A 293 -12.03 21.61 21.89
CA ALA A 293 -11.24 22.83 21.81
C ALA A 293 -10.66 23.12 23.21
N ALA A 294 -9.47 22.59 23.51
CA ALA A 294 -8.55 23.50 24.16
C ALA A 294 -8.23 24.57 23.11
N SER A 295 -8.14 25.85 23.47
CA SER A 295 -7.91 26.94 22.51
C SER A 295 -6.64 26.80 21.67
N GLU A 296 -5.82 25.79 21.96
CA GLU A 296 -4.52 25.50 21.36
C GLU A 296 -4.52 24.21 20.51
N ASP A 297 -5.65 23.51 20.34
CA ASP A 297 -5.71 22.21 19.66
C ASP A 297 -6.67 22.26 18.46
N ASP A 298 -6.21 21.82 17.28
CA ASP A 298 -7.01 21.79 16.05
C ASP A 298 -8.16 20.77 16.15
N GLY A 299 -8.09 19.79 17.05
CA GLY A 299 -9.19 18.86 17.35
C GLY A 299 -9.53 17.89 16.22
N TYR A 300 -10.75 17.34 16.24
CA TYR A 300 -11.25 16.40 15.22
C TYR A 300 -12.49 16.91 14.51
N LEU A 301 -12.55 16.61 13.21
CA LEU A 301 -13.74 16.76 12.39
C LEU A 301 -14.42 15.39 12.27
N ILE A 302 -15.51 15.19 13.00
CA ILE A 302 -16.16 13.88 13.14
C ILE A 302 -17.30 13.74 12.14
N HIS A 303 -17.13 12.80 11.20
CA HIS A 303 -18.16 12.40 10.24
C HIS A 303 -18.93 11.17 10.76
N THR A 304 -20.24 11.15 10.55
CA THR A 304 -21.07 9.98 10.88
C THR A 304 -21.03 8.99 9.72
N THR A 305 -20.77 7.72 10.02
CA THR A 305 -20.83 6.61 9.07
C THR A 305 -22.16 5.89 9.19
N ILE A 306 -22.81 5.62 8.05
CA ILE A 306 -24.09 4.94 7.94
C ILE A 306 -23.99 3.73 7.01
N LYS A 307 -24.97 2.85 7.06
CA LYS A 307 -25.07 1.70 6.16
C LYS A 307 -25.52 2.18 4.78
N LYS A 308 -24.87 1.71 3.71
CA LYS A 308 -25.34 1.95 2.34
C LYS A 308 -26.70 1.30 2.12
N THR A 309 -27.58 1.97 1.37
CA THR A 309 -28.90 1.45 1.03
C THR A 309 -28.87 0.40 -0.09
N ASP A 310 -27.86 0.49 -0.96
CA ASP A 310 -27.70 -0.42 -2.08
C ASP A 310 -26.74 -1.54 -1.67
N ASN A 311 -27.30 -2.71 -1.34
CA ASN A 311 -26.55 -3.90 -0.95
C ASN A 311 -25.92 -4.57 -2.18
N GLU A 312 -25.02 -3.87 -2.87
CA GLU A 312 -23.99 -4.60 -3.60
C GLU A 312 -23.05 -5.15 -2.53
N LYS A 313 -23.03 -6.48 -2.37
CA LYS A 313 -21.94 -7.13 -1.63
C LYS A 313 -20.69 -6.77 -2.39
N GLY A 314 -19.94 -5.82 -1.88
CA GLY A 314 -18.71 -5.42 -2.50
C GLY A 314 -17.54 -6.17 -1.89
N GLU A 315 -16.54 -6.41 -2.74
CA GLU A 315 -15.34 -7.18 -2.41
C GLU A 315 -14.24 -6.25 -1.85
N GLU A 316 -14.54 -4.98 -1.53
CA GLU A 316 -13.55 -4.02 -1.03
C GLU A 316 -13.33 -4.18 0.47
N THR A 317 -12.37 -5.04 0.83
CA THR A 317 -11.77 -5.03 2.17
C THR A 317 -10.95 -3.77 2.37
N HIS A 318 -11.18 -3.08 3.49
CA HIS A 318 -10.41 -1.91 3.91
C HIS A 318 -9.92 -2.04 5.34
N ILE A 319 -8.78 -1.42 5.63
CA ILE A 319 -8.21 -1.37 6.97
C ILE A 319 -8.46 -0.01 7.58
N ILE A 320 -9.10 0.00 8.74
CA ILE A 320 -9.33 1.20 9.53
C ILE A 320 -8.52 1.17 10.81
N LYS A 321 -8.22 2.37 11.33
CA LYS A 321 -7.55 2.53 12.63
C LYS A 321 -8.57 2.97 13.68
N ILE A 322 -8.89 2.10 14.62
CA ILE A 322 -9.78 2.39 15.75
C ILE A 322 -9.03 3.17 16.82
N ILE A 323 -9.59 4.32 17.17
CA ILE A 323 -8.99 5.28 18.10
C ILE A 323 -9.85 5.49 19.35
N GLY A 324 -11.10 5.03 19.34
CA GLY A 324 -12.02 5.27 20.43
C GLY A 324 -13.33 4.50 20.34
N ALA A 325 -14.05 4.50 21.46
CA ALA A 325 -15.37 3.92 21.60
C ALA A 325 -16.17 4.64 22.69
N GLU A 326 -17.49 4.63 22.59
CA GLU A 326 -18.45 5.25 23.50
C GLU A 326 -19.60 4.28 23.77
N LEU A 327 -20.02 4.14 25.02
CA LEU A 327 -21.10 3.23 25.43
C LEU A 327 -22.50 3.84 25.37
N GLU A 328 -22.61 5.17 25.40
CA GLU A 328 -23.91 5.86 25.38
C GLU A 328 -24.62 5.74 24.04
N GLY A 329 -25.97 5.80 24.07
CA GLY A 329 -26.80 5.90 22.87
C GLY A 329 -26.75 4.69 21.92
N GLY A 330 -26.63 3.48 22.46
CA GLY A 330 -26.47 2.25 21.65
C GLY A 330 -25.02 1.94 21.27
N GLY A 331 -24.09 2.83 21.61
CA GLY A 331 -22.67 2.62 21.46
C GLY A 331 -22.12 3.00 20.09
N ASN A 332 -20.92 3.56 20.08
CA ASN A 332 -20.28 4.05 18.87
C ASN A 332 -18.78 3.75 18.87
N ILE A 333 -18.22 3.49 17.70
CA ILE A 333 -16.79 3.32 17.45
C ILE A 333 -16.27 4.53 16.68
N TYR A 334 -15.08 4.99 17.06
CA TYR A 334 -14.39 6.11 16.43
C TYR A 334 -13.15 5.57 15.72
N TYR A 335 -13.03 5.82 14.42
CA TYR A 335 -11.91 5.36 13.61
C TYR A 335 -11.37 6.44 12.67
N ILE A 336 -10.16 6.20 12.18
CA ILE A 336 -9.51 7.02 11.17
C ILE A 336 -9.24 6.14 9.97
N ASP A 337 -9.54 6.65 8.78
CA ASP A 337 -9.08 6.05 7.53
C ASP A 337 -7.57 6.30 7.37
N PRO A 338 -6.72 5.27 7.27
CA PRO A 338 -5.29 5.43 7.00
C PRO A 338 -4.99 6.22 5.72
N ASN A 339 -5.91 6.24 4.76
CA ASN A 339 -5.78 6.96 3.49
C ASN A 339 -6.06 8.47 3.60
N ASP A 340 -6.66 8.93 4.71
CA ASP A 340 -6.95 10.33 4.91
C ASP A 340 -5.67 11.19 4.90
N ALA A 341 -5.70 12.26 4.09
CA ALA A 341 -4.59 13.17 3.86
C ALA A 341 -4.65 14.41 4.75
N SER A 342 -5.02 14.22 6.03
CA SER A 342 -5.14 15.32 6.99
C SER A 342 -3.88 16.19 7.03
N ALA A 343 -4.10 17.48 6.81
CA ALA A 343 -3.06 18.49 6.86
C ALA A 343 -2.63 18.74 8.33
N PRO A 344 -1.34 18.99 8.60
CA PRO A 344 -0.85 19.20 9.97
C PRO A 344 -1.52 20.36 10.71
N ASP A 345 -1.99 21.36 9.97
CA ASP A 345 -2.61 22.60 10.42
C ASP A 345 -4.15 22.57 10.38
N LYS A 346 -4.74 21.38 10.19
CA LYS A 346 -6.18 21.19 10.15
C LYS A 346 -6.64 20.12 11.15
N PRO A 347 -7.91 20.21 11.60
CA PRO A 347 -8.51 19.15 12.38
C PRO A 347 -8.42 17.83 11.62
N ARG A 348 -8.09 16.74 12.32
CA ARG A 348 -8.01 15.41 11.69
C ARG A 348 -9.41 14.87 11.43
N ILE A 349 -9.61 14.23 10.28
CA ILE A 349 -10.88 13.57 9.97
C ILE A 349 -10.99 12.27 10.79
N VAL A 350 -12.10 12.13 11.48
CA VAL A 350 -12.48 10.95 12.26
C VAL A 350 -13.87 10.53 11.84
N HIS A 351 -14.11 9.23 11.79
CA HIS A 351 -15.41 8.66 11.49
C HIS A 351 -16.02 8.05 12.76
N LYS A 352 -17.33 8.24 12.93
CA LYS A 352 -18.14 7.67 14.00
C LYS A 352 -19.12 6.68 13.40
N ILE A 353 -19.03 5.42 13.80
CA ILE A 353 -19.90 4.33 13.32
C ILE A 353 -20.67 3.71 14.50
N PRO A 354 -21.98 3.44 14.37
CA PRO A 354 -22.74 2.71 15.38
C PRO A 354 -22.13 1.33 15.65
N TYR A 355 -22.13 0.89 16.90
CA TYR A 355 -21.48 -0.37 17.30
C TYR A 355 -22.03 -1.59 16.57
N ASP A 356 -23.35 -1.66 16.40
CA ASP A 356 -24.01 -2.78 15.71
C ASP A 356 -23.59 -2.86 14.24
N LEU A 357 -23.54 -1.71 13.55
CA LEU A 357 -23.05 -1.63 12.18
C LEU A 357 -21.57 -2.00 12.09
N PHE A 358 -20.75 -1.55 13.04
CA PHE A 358 -19.34 -1.95 13.09
C PHE A 358 -19.18 -3.47 13.23
N CYS A 359 -19.99 -4.12 14.07
CA CYS A 359 -19.96 -5.57 14.22
C CYS A 359 -20.35 -6.33 12.94
N GLU A 360 -21.28 -5.77 12.15
CA GLU A 360 -21.73 -6.36 10.88
C GLU A 360 -20.62 -6.37 9.83
N ILE A 361 -19.90 -5.25 9.70
CA ILE A 361 -18.89 -5.06 8.65
C ILE A 361 -17.49 -5.56 9.03
N LEU A 362 -17.27 -5.89 10.30
CA LEU A 362 -15.97 -6.33 10.80
C LEU A 362 -15.60 -7.69 10.19
N GLN A 363 -14.40 -7.80 9.63
CA GLN A 363 -13.87 -9.03 9.06
C GLN A 363 -12.85 -9.68 10.00
N ASP A 364 -12.75 -11.01 9.94
CA ASP A 364 -11.74 -11.79 10.66
C ASP A 364 -10.43 -11.95 9.86
N GLU A 365 -9.47 -12.68 10.41
CA GLU A 365 -8.16 -12.91 9.78
C GLU A 365 -8.21 -13.70 8.46
N HIS A 366 -9.38 -14.25 8.10
CA HIS A 366 -9.65 -14.93 6.84
C HIS A 366 -10.51 -14.08 5.88
N GLY A 367 -10.92 -12.88 6.28
CA GLY A 367 -11.82 -12.01 5.50
C GLY A 367 -13.31 -12.37 5.64
N ALA A 368 -13.67 -13.31 6.52
CA ALA A 368 -15.07 -13.63 6.77
C ALA A 368 -15.68 -12.63 7.76
N SER A 369 -17.00 -12.39 7.66
CA SER A 369 -17.69 -11.51 8.61
C SER A 369 -17.62 -12.07 10.02
N ALA A 370 -17.19 -11.24 10.98
CA ALA A 370 -17.11 -11.55 12.40
C ALA A 370 -18.47 -11.95 12.99
N GLN A 371 -19.57 -11.50 12.39
CA GLN A 371 -20.91 -11.88 12.80
C GLN A 371 -21.18 -13.38 12.57
N GLN A 372 -20.63 -13.96 11.51
CA GLN A 372 -20.78 -15.38 11.19
C GLN A 372 -20.03 -16.29 12.18
N SER A 373 -18.96 -15.77 12.78
CA SER A 373 -18.11 -16.49 13.73
C SER A 373 -18.48 -16.27 15.20
N MET A 374 -19.55 -15.50 15.50
CA MET A 374 -20.01 -15.27 16.88
C MET A 374 -20.43 -16.53 17.63
N SER A 375 -20.82 -17.59 16.91
CA SER A 375 -21.19 -18.89 17.49
C SER A 375 -20.07 -19.93 17.47
N ALA A 376 -18.87 -19.57 17.01
CA ALA A 376 -17.74 -20.49 16.94
C ALA A 376 -17.21 -20.84 18.34
N THR A 377 -16.76 -22.08 18.53
CA THR A 377 -16.16 -22.55 19.79
C THR A 377 -14.88 -21.78 20.13
N THR A 378 -14.14 -21.35 19.11
CA THR A 378 -12.98 -20.47 19.21
C THR A 378 -13.28 -19.22 18.39
N LEU A 379 -13.25 -18.06 19.04
CA LEU A 379 -13.51 -16.78 18.38
C LEU A 379 -12.26 -16.38 17.56
N PRO A 380 -12.42 -16.09 16.26
CA PRO A 380 -11.30 -15.68 15.43
C PRO A 380 -10.82 -14.27 15.81
N ARG A 381 -9.62 -13.92 15.35
CA ARG A 381 -9.05 -12.60 15.58
C ARG A 381 -9.65 -11.60 14.59
N VAL A 382 -10.07 -10.46 15.13
CA VAL A 382 -10.73 -9.39 14.35
C VAL A 382 -10.08 -8.02 14.54
N LEU A 383 -9.24 -7.86 15.58
CA LEU A 383 -8.51 -6.64 15.88
C LEU A 383 -7.03 -6.92 16.11
N HIS A 384 -6.18 -5.97 15.70
CA HIS A 384 -4.76 -5.97 16.02
C HIS A 384 -4.38 -4.69 16.75
N ARG A 385 -3.81 -4.82 17.95
CA ARG A 385 -3.29 -3.71 18.75
C ARG A 385 -1.99 -3.22 18.15
N ILE A 386 -1.87 -1.92 17.90
CA ILE A 386 -0.61 -1.27 17.54
C ILE A 386 0.19 -1.09 18.84
N GLN A 387 1.36 -1.72 18.94
CA GLN A 387 2.30 -1.40 20.01
C GLN A 387 2.80 0.02 19.82
N MET A 388 2.55 0.87 20.82
CA MET A 388 3.23 2.16 20.88
C MET A 388 4.71 1.90 21.07
N PRO A 389 5.60 2.49 20.25
CA PRO A 389 7.02 2.36 20.51
C PRO A 389 7.28 2.95 21.90
N ASP A 390 7.79 2.12 22.82
CA ASP A 390 8.54 2.65 23.94
C ASP A 390 9.62 3.56 23.36
N ASN A 391 9.86 4.71 23.99
CA ASN A 391 10.84 5.72 23.56
C ASN A 391 12.30 5.22 23.47
N ASN A 392 12.53 3.91 23.52
CA ASN A 392 13.81 3.26 23.34
C ASN A 392 14.13 3.09 21.85
N ILE A 393 14.39 4.20 21.17
CA ILE A 393 15.34 4.13 20.04
C ILE A 393 16.70 3.87 20.69
N VAL A 394 17.04 2.60 20.89
CA VAL A 394 18.40 2.21 21.22
C VAL A 394 19.24 2.62 20.02
N ALA A 395 20.04 3.67 20.18
CA ALA A 395 21.10 3.98 19.24
C ALA A 395 21.92 2.70 19.08
N ALA A 396 21.89 2.11 17.88
CA ALA A 396 22.71 0.94 17.61
C ALA A 396 24.18 1.29 17.93
N PRO A 397 24.91 0.42 18.65
CA PRO A 397 26.32 0.65 18.92
C PRO A 397 27.04 0.84 17.58
N SER A 398 27.77 1.95 17.47
CA SER A 398 28.67 2.36 16.39
C SER A 398 28.93 1.27 15.34
N SER A 399 28.22 1.34 14.20
CA SER A 399 28.61 0.56 13.02
C SER A 399 30.05 0.93 12.61
N PRO A 400 30.88 -0.05 12.20
CA PRO A 400 32.27 0.21 11.84
C PRO A 400 32.35 1.22 10.71
N LYS A 401 33.23 2.22 10.86
CA LYS A 401 33.47 3.33 9.93
C LYS A 401 33.45 2.84 8.48
N ARG A 402 32.44 3.29 7.74
CA ARG A 402 32.33 3.08 6.29
C ARG A 402 33.42 3.91 5.61
N VAL A 403 34.60 3.32 5.37
CA VAL A 403 35.64 3.95 4.56
C VAL A 403 35.10 4.07 3.13
N SER A 404 35.03 5.29 2.61
CA SER A 404 34.57 5.52 1.25
C SER A 404 35.51 4.83 0.24
N LYS A 405 34.95 4.22 -0.82
CA LYS A 405 35.72 3.62 -1.92
C LYS A 405 36.75 4.57 -2.55
N ARG A 406 36.59 5.89 -2.38
CA ARG A 406 37.53 6.92 -2.85
C ARG A 406 38.77 7.10 -1.98
N GLN A 407 38.79 6.57 -0.75
CA GLN A 407 39.97 6.61 0.13
C GLN A 407 40.79 5.31 0.09
N GLN A 408 40.30 4.22 -0.51
CA GLN A 408 41.11 3.02 -0.73
C GLN A 408 42.12 3.18 -1.88
N ASP A 409 41.89 4.12 -2.80
CA ASP A 409 42.79 4.39 -3.93
C ASP A 409 43.92 5.38 -3.62
N LEU A 410 43.98 5.93 -2.39
CA LEU A 410 45.06 6.83 -1.94
C LEU A 410 45.92 6.21 -0.83
N SER A 411 45.69 4.96 -0.46
CA SER A 411 46.57 4.24 0.47
C SER A 411 47.83 3.78 -0.27
N PRO A 412 49.03 4.04 0.25
CA PRO A 412 50.25 3.52 -0.35
C PRO A 412 50.22 1.98 -0.30
N PRO A 413 50.72 1.29 -1.33
CA PRO A 413 50.66 -0.16 -1.42
C PRO A 413 51.43 -0.80 -0.26
N SER A 414 50.79 -1.77 0.40
CA SER A 414 51.37 -2.52 1.52
C SER A 414 52.34 -3.63 1.09
N SER A 415 52.61 -3.79 -0.21
CA SER A 415 53.61 -4.74 -0.71
C SER A 415 54.08 -4.44 -2.15
N PRO A 416 55.31 -4.84 -2.54
CA PRO A 416 55.91 -4.46 -3.83
C PRO A 416 55.42 -5.28 -5.04
N THR A 417 54.48 -6.20 -4.87
CA THR A 417 54.16 -7.23 -5.89
C THR A 417 52.93 -6.95 -6.76
N ASP A 418 52.17 -5.88 -6.50
CA ASP A 418 50.95 -5.54 -7.28
C ASP A 418 51.17 -4.49 -8.40
N ALA A 419 52.42 -4.12 -8.68
CA ALA A 419 52.74 -2.97 -9.53
C ALA A 419 52.48 -3.10 -11.06
N PRO A 420 52.43 -4.27 -11.75
CA PRO A 420 52.28 -4.24 -13.21
C PRO A 420 50.85 -4.42 -13.76
N LYS A 421 49.81 -4.61 -12.93
CA LYS A 421 48.43 -4.82 -13.45
C LYS A 421 47.58 -3.56 -13.59
N ARG A 422 48.00 -2.41 -13.07
CA ARG A 422 47.22 -1.15 -13.13
C ARG A 422 47.39 -0.33 -14.42
N LEU A 423 48.38 -0.62 -15.28
CA LEU A 423 48.62 0.16 -16.51
C LEU A 423 47.88 -0.32 -17.77
N LYS A 424 46.99 -1.32 -17.70
CA LYS A 424 46.24 -1.82 -18.87
C LYS A 424 44.73 -1.58 -18.84
N LYS A 425 44.18 -0.92 -17.81
CA LYS A 425 42.73 -0.70 -17.70
C LYS A 425 42.28 0.75 -17.94
N GLU A 426 43.20 1.71 -18.00
CA GLU A 426 42.86 3.14 -18.22
C GLU A 426 42.86 3.57 -19.69
N GLU A 427 43.33 2.75 -20.64
CA GLU A 427 43.33 3.14 -22.06
C GLU A 427 42.04 2.80 -22.83
N ASN A 428 41.12 2.01 -22.25
CA ASN A 428 39.94 1.51 -22.98
C ASN A 428 38.58 2.13 -22.59
N HIS A 429 38.54 3.15 -21.73
CA HIS A 429 37.27 3.81 -21.35
C HIS A 429 37.06 5.24 -21.90
N SER A 430 37.99 5.81 -22.66
CA SER A 430 37.85 7.18 -23.20
C SER A 430 37.20 7.27 -24.59
N LYS A 431 36.40 6.29 -25.03
CA LYS A 431 35.74 6.32 -26.36
C LYS A 431 34.26 5.92 -26.43
N LYS A 432 33.49 5.96 -25.33
CA LYS A 432 32.05 5.61 -25.38
C LYS A 432 31.04 6.62 -24.82
N ASP A 433 31.45 7.83 -24.45
CA ASP A 433 30.52 8.88 -23.96
C ASP A 433 30.42 10.11 -24.90
N ALA A 434 30.23 9.86 -26.20
CA ALA A 434 29.97 10.93 -27.18
C ALA A 434 28.89 10.56 -28.21
N ARG A 435 27.78 9.95 -27.76
CA ARG A 435 26.54 9.81 -28.55
C ARG A 435 25.30 9.78 -27.66
N LEU A 436 24.91 10.94 -27.14
CA LEU A 436 23.55 11.28 -26.72
C LEU A 436 23.51 12.82 -26.80
N PHE A 437 22.48 13.39 -27.44
CA PHE A 437 22.33 14.81 -27.83
C PHE A 437 22.95 15.23 -29.18
N ARG A 438 22.28 14.87 -30.28
CA ARG A 438 22.17 15.79 -31.43
C ARG A 438 20.85 16.53 -31.26
N ILE A 439 20.92 17.83 -31.07
CA ILE A 439 19.78 18.75 -31.10
C ILE A 439 19.68 19.23 -32.55
N GLU A 440 18.56 18.98 -33.23
CA GLU A 440 18.27 19.60 -34.52
C GLU A 440 17.75 21.04 -34.29
N PRO A 441 18.24 22.03 -35.05
CA PRO A 441 17.75 23.39 -34.97
C PRO A 441 16.35 23.52 -35.60
N PRO A 442 15.53 24.49 -35.14
CA PRO A 442 14.19 24.72 -35.69
C PRO A 442 14.28 25.26 -37.14
N PRO A 443 13.34 24.91 -38.03
CA PRO A 443 13.29 25.48 -39.36
C PRO A 443 12.98 26.99 -39.31
N GLU A 444 13.70 27.74 -40.14
CA GLU A 444 13.57 29.18 -40.32
C GLU A 444 12.26 29.54 -41.04
N LYS A 445 11.52 30.48 -40.44
CA LYS A 445 10.69 31.54 -41.04
C LYS A 445 10.00 31.25 -42.38
N GLU A 446 8.69 31.00 -42.34
CA GLU A 446 7.80 31.44 -43.41
C GLU A 446 7.41 32.91 -43.19
N GLU A 447 7.49 33.68 -44.28
CA GLU A 447 7.17 35.10 -44.35
C GLU A 447 5.73 35.38 -43.92
N ILE A 448 5.59 36.41 -43.10
CA ILE A 448 4.33 37.03 -42.72
C ILE A 448 3.88 37.89 -43.91
N GLU A 449 2.80 37.50 -44.60
CA GLU A 449 2.04 38.46 -45.41
C GLU A 449 1.18 39.35 -44.49
N PRO A 450 1.10 40.68 -44.73
CA PRO A 450 0.42 41.60 -43.85
C PRO A 450 -1.11 41.52 -43.98
N ALA A 451 -1.76 41.50 -42.82
CA ALA A 451 -3.20 41.58 -42.66
C ALA A 451 -3.79 42.86 -43.27
N THR A 452 -4.83 42.70 -44.09
CA THR A 452 -5.73 43.78 -44.54
C THR A 452 -6.75 44.07 -43.43
N PRO A 453 -7.11 45.34 -43.17
CA PRO A 453 -7.81 45.72 -41.94
C PRO A 453 -9.31 45.48 -42.01
N ALA A 454 -9.87 45.13 -40.85
CA ALA A 454 -11.29 44.96 -40.58
C ALA A 454 -12.10 46.25 -40.80
N SER A 455 -13.36 46.09 -41.21
CA SER A 455 -14.50 46.99 -40.95
C SER A 455 -15.80 46.30 -41.40
N PRO A 456 -16.99 46.70 -40.91
CA PRO A 456 -17.42 46.63 -39.52
C PRO A 456 -18.77 45.90 -39.40
N ILE A 457 -19.16 45.60 -38.16
CA ILE A 457 -20.50 45.12 -37.80
C ILE A 457 -21.49 46.30 -37.86
N SER A 458 -22.71 46.03 -38.34
CA SER A 458 -24.05 46.61 -37.98
C SER A 458 -24.82 47.17 -39.19
N PRO A 459 -26.17 47.15 -39.21
CA PRO A 459 -27.10 46.90 -38.10
C PRO A 459 -27.85 45.57 -38.12
#